data_AF-A0A954SRP4-F1
#
_entry.id   AF-A0A954SRP4-F1
#
_cell.length_a   1.000
_cell.length_b   1.000
_cell.length_c   1.000
_cell.angle_alpha   90.00
_cell.angle_beta   90.00
_cell.angle_gamma   90.00
#
_symmetry.space_group_name_H-M   'P 1'
#
loop_
_entity.id
_entity.type
_entity.pdbx_description
1 polymer ?
#
loop_
_entity_poly.entity_id
_entity_poly.type
_entity_poly.pdbx_seq_one_letter_code
_entity_poly.pdbx_strand_id
1 'polypeptide(L)'
;VGHLATITGQKPQITKTRVSVSGFHLRENQEIGCRVTLRGARMYEFMDRLISIALPRVRDFRGLNPKAFDGNGNYSMGLTEQLVFPEIDADKVHHTQGMNITMVTTANSDDEGRLLLKEMGMPFKRDE
;
A
#
# COMPACT_ATOMS: atom_id res chain seq x y z
N VAL A 1 -4.81 -5.57 12.16
CA VAL A 1 -5.55 -6.55 11.32
C VAL A 1 -6.93 -6.04 10.91
N GLY A 2 -7.79 -5.61 11.86
CA GLY A 2 -9.15 -5.14 11.55
C GLY A 2 -9.23 -4.03 10.50
N HIS A 3 -8.40 -2.98 10.62
CA HIS A 3 -8.39 -1.86 9.66
C HIS A 3 -8.11 -2.30 8.22
N LEU A 4 -7.15 -3.22 8.01
CA LEU A 4 -6.83 -3.70 6.67
C LEU A 4 -7.98 -4.52 6.07
N ALA A 5 -8.73 -5.26 6.91
CA ALA A 5 -9.94 -5.95 6.48
C ALA A 5 -11.03 -4.96 6.04
N THR A 6 -11.24 -3.90 6.82
CA THR A 6 -12.21 -2.84 6.51
C THR A 6 -11.86 -2.12 5.20
N ILE A 7 -10.60 -1.75 5.01
CA ILE A 7 -10.13 -1.03 3.82
C ILE A 7 -10.24 -1.90 2.55
N THR A 8 -9.81 -3.16 2.64
CA THR A 8 -9.67 -4.03 1.46
C THR A 8 -10.89 -4.92 1.20
N GLY A 9 -11.83 -5.01 2.15
CA GLY A 9 -12.97 -5.92 2.09
C GLY A 9 -12.58 -7.41 2.11
N GLN A 10 -11.33 -7.73 2.46
CA GLN A 10 -10.78 -9.08 2.47
C GLN A 10 -10.08 -9.36 3.80
N LYS A 11 -10.32 -10.54 4.38
CA LYS A 11 -9.64 -10.97 5.61
C LYS A 11 -8.12 -11.05 5.38
N PRO A 12 -7.30 -10.29 6.14
CA PRO A 12 -5.85 -10.33 6.01
C PRO A 12 -5.25 -11.64 6.49
N GLN A 13 -4.15 -12.03 5.86
CA GLN A 13 -3.29 -13.09 6.34
C GLN A 13 -2.33 -12.53 7.38
N ILE A 14 -2.28 -13.14 8.57
CA ILE A 14 -1.28 -12.83 9.59
C ILE A 14 0.07 -13.40 9.15
N THR A 15 1.10 -12.57 9.15
CA THR A 15 2.47 -12.98 8.84
C THR A 15 3.20 -13.30 10.13
N LYS A 16 3.77 -14.51 10.19
CA LYS A 16 4.57 -15.00 11.32
C LYS A 16 6.06 -14.93 10.98
N THR A 17 6.87 -14.73 12.00
CA THR A 17 8.33 -14.77 11.91
C THR A 17 8.81 -16.17 11.54
N ARG A 18 9.83 -16.24 10.67
CA ARG A 18 10.48 -17.50 10.28
C ARG A 18 11.77 -17.77 11.05
N VAL A 19 12.38 -16.72 11.59
CA VAL A 19 13.69 -16.77 12.26
C VAL A 19 13.60 -15.97 13.55
N SER A 20 14.25 -16.46 14.59
CA SER A 20 14.39 -15.73 15.86
C SER A 20 15.53 -14.73 15.75
N VAL A 21 15.27 -13.46 16.11
CA VAL A 21 16.26 -12.38 16.08
C VAL A 21 16.19 -11.62 17.39
N SER A 22 17.16 -11.87 18.28
CA SER A 22 17.18 -11.33 19.65
C SER A 22 17.19 -9.80 19.70
N GLY A 23 17.85 -9.14 18.75
CA GLY A 23 17.93 -7.67 18.69
C GLY A 23 16.58 -6.98 18.45
N PHE A 24 15.60 -7.69 17.89
CA PHE A 24 14.22 -7.20 17.72
C PHE A 24 13.25 -7.84 18.71
N HIS A 25 13.77 -8.63 19.68
CA HIS A 25 12.97 -9.43 20.60
C HIS A 25 11.97 -10.38 19.89
N LEU A 26 12.32 -10.85 18.70
CA LEU A 26 11.47 -11.73 17.89
C LEU A 26 11.80 -13.19 18.13
N ARG A 27 10.78 -13.99 18.39
CA ARG A 27 10.85 -15.46 18.44
C ARG A 27 10.25 -16.06 17.18
N GLU A 28 10.60 -17.31 16.87
CA GLU A 28 10.02 -18.06 15.75
C GLU A 28 8.50 -18.25 15.92
N ASN A 29 7.76 -18.23 14.80
CA ASN A 29 6.29 -18.37 14.75
C ASN A 29 5.49 -17.29 15.49
N GLN A 30 6.13 -16.19 15.87
CA GLN A 30 5.48 -15.03 16.48
C GLN A 30 4.78 -14.19 15.41
N GLU A 31 3.59 -13.68 15.72
CA GLU A 31 2.84 -12.79 14.84
C GLU A 31 3.50 -11.40 14.82
N ILE A 32 3.85 -10.90 13.64
CA ILE A 32 4.57 -9.62 13.48
C ILE A 32 3.85 -8.63 12.55
N GLY A 33 2.95 -9.12 11.69
CA GLY A 33 2.30 -8.26 10.72
C GLY A 33 1.11 -8.92 10.05
N CYS A 34 0.54 -8.23 9.07
CA CYS A 34 -0.52 -8.77 8.24
C CYS A 34 -0.39 -8.27 6.80
N ARG A 35 -0.85 -9.08 5.85
CA ARG A 35 -0.87 -8.74 4.43
C ARG A 35 -2.17 -9.15 3.76
N VAL A 36 -2.49 -8.49 2.67
CA VAL A 36 -3.58 -8.86 1.76
C VAL A 36 -3.02 -8.87 0.34
N THR A 37 -3.50 -9.78 -0.49
CA THR A 37 -3.26 -9.76 -1.93
C THR A 37 -4.60 -9.60 -2.63
N LEU A 38 -4.77 -8.51 -3.37
CA LEU A 38 -5.96 -8.21 -4.15
C LEU A 38 -5.72 -8.60 -5.61
N ARG A 39 -6.70 -9.24 -6.23
CA ARG A 39 -6.67 -9.67 -7.64
C ARG A 39 -8.04 -9.45 -8.29
N GLY A 40 -8.08 -9.30 -9.61
CA GLY A 40 -9.33 -9.12 -10.37
C GLY A 40 -10.04 -7.81 -10.01
N ALA A 41 -11.38 -7.83 -10.00
CA ALA A 41 -12.20 -6.63 -9.79
C ALA A 41 -11.85 -5.87 -8.50
N ARG A 42 -11.69 -6.58 -7.37
CA ARG A 42 -11.36 -5.97 -6.07
C ARG A 42 -10.04 -5.19 -6.07
N MET A 43 -9.08 -5.61 -6.89
CA MET A 43 -7.80 -4.91 -7.04
C MET A 43 -8.03 -3.55 -7.70
N TYR A 44 -8.78 -3.52 -8.81
CA TYR A 44 -9.08 -2.28 -9.53
C TYR A 44 -9.96 -1.34 -8.69
N GLU A 45 -10.95 -1.86 -7.96
CA GLU A 45 -11.77 -1.06 -7.03
C GLU A 45 -10.97 -0.46 -5.88
N PHE A 46 -10.01 -1.22 -5.32
CA PHE A 46 -9.11 -0.68 -4.29
C PHE A 46 -8.20 0.39 -4.89
N MET A 47 -7.68 0.17 -6.10
CA MET A 47 -6.80 1.14 -6.77
C MET A 47 -7.53 2.43 -7.12
N ASP A 48 -8.76 2.35 -7.62
CA ASP A 48 -9.59 3.52 -7.86
C ASP A 48 -9.86 4.30 -6.56
N ARG A 49 -10.27 3.63 -5.48
CA ARG A 49 -10.43 4.29 -4.17
C ARG A 49 -9.13 4.90 -3.65
N LEU A 50 -8.00 4.21 -3.84
CA LEU A 50 -6.69 4.71 -3.44
C LEU A 50 -6.36 6.02 -4.17
N ILE A 51 -6.53 6.04 -5.49
CA ILE A 51 -6.20 7.19 -6.35
C ILE A 51 -7.18 8.34 -6.15
N SER A 52 -8.48 8.04 -6.21
CA SER A 52 -9.55 9.04 -6.27
C SER A 52 -9.93 9.60 -4.90
N ILE A 53 -9.68 8.85 -3.81
CA ILE A 53 -10.13 9.22 -2.45
C ILE A 53 -8.97 9.32 -1.45
N ALA A 54 -8.15 8.28 -1.34
CA ALA A 54 -7.17 8.21 -0.26
C ALA A 54 -5.96 9.13 -0.49
N LEU A 55 -5.34 9.10 -1.68
CA LEU A 55 -4.16 9.91 -2.00
C LEU A 55 -4.41 11.42 -1.87
N PRO A 56 -5.53 12.00 -2.35
CA PRO A 56 -5.83 13.41 -2.17
C PRO A 56 -5.99 13.84 -0.70
N ARG A 57 -6.31 12.90 0.19
CA ARG A 57 -6.46 13.15 1.64
C ARG A 57 -5.14 13.03 2.41
N VAL A 58 -4.05 12.62 1.75
CA VAL A 58 -2.73 12.61 2.37
C VAL A 58 -2.31 14.05 2.65
N ARG A 59 -1.90 14.34 3.88
CA ARG A 59 -1.41 15.67 4.27
C ARG A 59 -0.17 16.05 3.45
N ASP A 60 -0.15 17.27 2.93
CA ASP A 60 0.93 17.81 2.10
C ASP A 60 1.26 16.95 0.87
N PHE A 61 0.25 16.35 0.24
CA PHE A 61 0.43 15.52 -0.95
C PHE A 61 0.97 16.32 -2.13
N ARG A 62 2.18 16.00 -2.58
CA ARG A 62 2.87 16.64 -3.74
C ARG A 62 2.98 15.72 -4.96
N GLY A 63 2.22 14.63 -4.97
CA GLY A 63 2.40 13.55 -5.93
C GLY A 63 3.37 12.48 -5.44
N LEU A 64 3.25 11.31 -6.06
CA LEU A 64 4.03 10.12 -5.76
C LEU A 64 5.41 10.19 -6.41
N ASN A 65 6.42 9.63 -5.74
CA ASN A 65 7.78 9.58 -6.26
C ASN A 65 7.83 8.66 -7.50
N PRO A 66 8.17 9.17 -8.70
CA PRO A 66 8.27 8.35 -9.90
C PRO A 66 9.49 7.42 -9.91
N LYS A 67 10.40 7.53 -8.93
CA LYS A 67 11.61 6.70 -8.80
C LYS A 67 11.42 5.47 -7.91
N ALA A 68 10.22 5.19 -7.43
CA ALA A 68 9.95 4.06 -6.53
C ALA A 68 9.59 2.76 -7.27
N PHE A 69 10.06 2.63 -8.52
CA PHE A 69 10.01 1.39 -9.28
C PHE A 69 11.22 0.51 -8.99
N ASP A 70 11.10 -0.80 -9.22
CA ASP A 70 12.10 -1.82 -8.89
C ASP A 70 13.02 -2.23 -10.05
N GLY A 71 12.94 -1.56 -11.21
CA GLY A 71 13.66 -1.90 -12.43
C GLY A 71 12.90 -2.83 -13.38
N ASN A 72 11.82 -3.48 -12.90
CA ASN A 72 11.00 -4.40 -13.68
C ASN A 72 9.54 -3.92 -13.76
N GLY A 73 9.30 -2.61 -13.66
CA GLY A 73 7.97 -2.03 -13.81
C GLY A 73 7.00 -2.29 -12.64
N ASN A 74 7.48 -2.78 -11.49
CA ASN A 74 6.67 -2.85 -10.27
C ASN A 74 6.88 -1.60 -9.43
N TYR A 75 5.80 -1.06 -8.88
CA TYR A 75 5.83 0.16 -8.11
C TYR A 75 5.53 -0.10 -6.64
N SER A 76 6.32 0.48 -5.74
CA SER A 76 6.07 0.40 -4.30
C SER A 76 5.94 1.78 -3.68
N MET A 77 4.96 1.95 -2.79
CA MET A 77 4.78 3.16 -2.01
C MET A 77 4.40 2.86 -0.56
N GLY A 78 4.78 3.77 0.33
CA GLY A 78 4.37 3.76 1.72
C GLY A 78 3.30 4.83 1.98
N LEU A 79 2.33 4.49 2.82
CA LEU A 79 1.43 5.44 3.47
C LEU A 79 1.78 5.47 4.95
N THR A 80 1.97 6.66 5.49
CA THR A 80 2.33 6.85 6.90
C THR A 80 1.14 6.57 7.84
N GLU A 81 -0.08 6.84 7.37
CA GLU A 81 -1.29 6.79 8.20
C GLU A 81 -2.44 6.12 7.44
N GLN A 82 -3.17 5.25 8.12
CA GLN A 82 -4.36 4.58 7.59
C GLN A 82 -5.62 5.47 7.58
N LEU A 83 -5.60 6.62 8.26
CA LEU A 83 -6.74 7.54 8.40
C LEU A 83 -7.12 8.24 7.09
N VAL A 84 -6.29 8.12 6.05
CA VAL A 84 -6.58 8.61 4.70
C VAL A 84 -7.77 7.89 4.05
N PHE A 85 -8.06 6.67 4.51
CA PHE A 85 -9.20 5.87 4.05
C PHE A 85 -10.48 6.25 4.82
N PRO A 86 -11.56 6.68 4.15
CA PRO A 86 -12.83 7.03 4.81
C PRO A 86 -13.49 5.85 5.55
N GLU A 87 -13.13 4.62 5.19
CA GLU A 87 -13.66 3.41 5.83
C GLU A 87 -13.12 3.22 7.26
N ILE A 88 -12.07 3.97 7.63
CA ILE A 88 -11.52 3.95 8.99
C ILE A 88 -12.17 5.03 9.84
N ASP A 89 -12.82 4.58 10.92
CA ASP A 89 -13.35 5.45 11.96
C ASP A 89 -12.21 5.97 12.86
N ALA A 90 -11.91 7.25 12.73
CA ALA A 90 -10.82 7.90 13.45
C ALA A 90 -10.98 7.81 14.97
N ASP A 91 -12.21 7.83 15.49
CA ASP A 91 -12.49 7.77 16.93
C ASP A 91 -12.14 6.40 17.53
N LYS A 92 -12.13 5.35 16.70
CA LYS A 92 -11.75 3.98 17.09
C LYS A 92 -10.25 3.70 16.95
N VAL A 93 -9.47 4.64 16.42
CA VAL A 93 -8.04 4.45 16.18
C VAL A 93 -7.23 4.98 17.37
N HIS A 94 -6.69 4.07 18.19
CA HIS A 94 -5.80 4.44 19.30
C HIS A 94 -4.37 4.75 18.85
N HIS A 95 -3.91 4.13 17.76
CA HIS A 95 -2.56 4.29 17.23
C HIS A 95 -2.57 4.38 15.71
N THR A 96 -1.84 5.35 15.18
CA THR A 96 -1.57 5.45 13.74
C THR A 96 -0.67 4.31 13.30
N GLN A 97 -1.01 3.72 12.16
CA GLN A 97 -0.32 2.61 11.54
C GLN A 97 -0.15 2.92 10.06
N GLY A 98 1.10 2.89 9.61
CA GLY A 98 1.40 2.96 8.19
C GLY A 98 1.08 1.65 7.47
N MET A 99 1.17 1.70 6.14
CA MET A 99 1.11 0.51 5.30
C MET A 99 1.98 0.69 4.05
N ASN A 100 2.45 -0.43 3.52
CA ASN A 100 3.14 -0.46 2.24
C ASN A 100 2.23 -1.10 1.20
N ILE A 101 2.18 -0.50 0.03
CA ILE A 101 1.38 -0.94 -1.11
C ILE A 101 2.35 -1.17 -2.27
N THR A 102 2.32 -2.37 -2.84
CA THR A 102 3.10 -2.73 -4.01
C THR A 102 2.16 -3.12 -5.13
N MET A 103 2.30 -2.45 -6.27
CA MET A 103 1.61 -2.74 -7.51
C MET A 103 2.54 -3.54 -8.40
N VAL A 104 2.14 -4.76 -8.71
CA VAL A 104 2.90 -5.68 -9.56
C VAL A 104 2.28 -5.68 -10.94
N THR A 105 3.10 -5.46 -11.97
CA THR A 105 2.64 -5.39 -13.36
C THR A 105 3.36 -6.43 -14.22
N THR A 106 2.94 -6.54 -15.47
CA THR A 106 3.61 -7.37 -16.49
C THR A 106 4.57 -6.55 -17.37
N ALA A 107 4.83 -5.29 -17.02
CA ALA A 107 5.78 -4.45 -17.74
C ALA A 107 7.19 -5.03 -17.62
N ASN A 108 8.04 -4.80 -18.63
CA ASN A 108 9.43 -5.27 -18.63
C ASN A 108 10.42 -4.16 -18.26
N SER A 109 9.93 -2.92 -18.12
CA SER A 109 10.74 -1.76 -17.74
C SER A 109 9.94 -0.80 -16.87
N ASP A 110 10.67 0.04 -16.14
CA ASP A 110 10.07 1.09 -15.32
C ASP A 110 9.35 2.14 -16.14
N ASP A 111 9.79 2.39 -17.38
CA ASP A 111 9.13 3.34 -18.28
C ASP A 111 7.75 2.85 -18.70
N GLU A 112 7.62 1.57 -19.07
CA GLU A 112 6.35 0.94 -19.38
C GLU A 112 5.42 0.91 -18.16
N GLY A 113 5.94 0.50 -17.00
CA GLY A 113 5.19 0.44 -15.75
C GLY A 113 4.70 1.83 -15.30
N ARG A 114 5.56 2.84 -15.43
CA ARG A 114 5.24 4.24 -15.12
C ARG A 114 4.19 4.81 -16.06
N LEU A 115 4.31 4.55 -17.37
CA LEU A 115 3.31 4.99 -18.33
C LEU A 115 1.95 4.35 -18.05
N LEU A 116 1.92 3.03 -17.81
CA LEU A 116 0.70 2.32 -17.45
C LEU A 116 0.03 2.95 -16.22
N LEU A 117 0.75 3.06 -15.10
CA LEU A 117 0.18 3.62 -13.87
C LEU A 117 -0.26 5.08 -14.04
N LYS A 118 0.48 5.87 -14.85
CA LYS A 118 0.11 7.25 -15.16
C LYS A 118 -1.20 7.33 -15.93
N GLU A 119 -1.39 6.50 -16.96
CA GLU A 119 -2.64 6.43 -17.73
C GLU A 119 -3.80 5.89 -16.90
N MET A 120 -3.52 5.05 -15.90
CA MET A 120 -4.52 4.62 -14.90
C MET A 120 -4.87 5.70 -13.87
N GLY A 121 -4.29 6.90 -13.97
CA GLY A 121 -4.60 8.04 -13.11
C GLY A 121 -3.69 8.19 -11.88
N MET A 122 -2.60 7.42 -11.78
CA MET A 122 -1.70 7.51 -10.63
C MET A 122 -1.01 8.89 -10.59
N PRO A 123 -1.16 9.66 -9.50
CA PRO A 123 -0.70 11.05 -9.43
C PRO A 123 0.80 11.11 -9.11
N PHE A 124 1.66 10.87 -10.11
CA PHE A 124 3.11 11.06 -9.97
C PHE A 124 3.46 12.55 -9.88
N LYS A 125 4.48 12.86 -9.06
CA LYS A 125 5.07 14.19 -9.03
C LYS A 125 5.63 14.52 -10.41
N ARG A 126 5.28 15.69 -10.94
CA ARG A 126 5.89 16.21 -12.17
C ARG A 126 7.32 16.65 -11.85
N ASP A 127 8.28 16.21 -12.65
CA ASP A 127 9.61 16.79 -12.67
C ASP A 127 9.47 18.16 -13.37
N GLU A 128 9.37 19.24 -12.60
CA GLU A 128 9.78 20.57 -13.07
C GLU A 128 11.30 20.70 -13.03
#